data_AF-A0A3P3ZRG9-F1
#
_entry.id   AF-A0A3P3ZRG9-F1
#
_cell.length_a   1.000
_cell.length_b   1.000
_cell.length_c   1.000
_cell.angle_alpha   90.00
_cell.angle_beta   90.00
_cell.angle_gamma   90.00
#
_symmetry.space_group_name_H-M   'P 1'
#
loop_
_entity.id
_entity.type
_entity.pdbx_description
1 polymer ?
#
loop_
_entity_poly.entity_id
_entity_poly.type
_entity_poly.pdbx_seq_one_letter_code
_entity_poly.pdbx_strand_id
1 'polypeptide(L)' 'MNSPRQYPEHEHLDAGLTHIQQALDQGHLAGGAARGLLYGLTETLGVLLGDPALPDQLRDGYQGLMDNARALQQRLNEH' A
#
# COMPACT_ATOMS: atom_id res chain seq x y z
N MET A 1 -13.18 -1.41 28.55
CA MET A 1 -11.94 -2.00 27.97
C MET A 1 -11.77 -1.43 26.57
N ASN A 2 -10.67 -0.73 26.29
CA ASN A 2 -10.30 -0.41 24.92
C ASN A 2 -9.84 -1.70 24.25
N SER A 3 -10.52 -2.14 23.19
CA SER A 3 -10.01 -3.21 22.35
C SER A 3 -8.65 -2.78 21.77
N PRO A 4 -7.61 -3.64 21.78
CA PRO A 4 -6.36 -3.30 21.11
C PRO A 4 -6.68 -3.01 19.64
N ARG A 5 -6.20 -1.86 19.12
CA ARG A 5 -6.28 -1.57 17.69
C ARG A 5 -5.51 -2.67 16.95
N GLN A 6 -6.20 -3.37 16.07
CA GLN A 6 -5.57 -4.33 15.18
C GLN A 6 -5.12 -3.59 13.94
N TYR A 7 -3.81 -3.44 13.80
CA TYR A 7 -3.20 -2.92 12.58
C TYR A 7 -2.98 -4.09 11.61
N PRO A 8 -3.18 -3.89 10.29
CA PRO A 8 -2.88 -4.91 9.31
C PRO A 8 -1.39 -5.28 9.33
N GLU A 9 -1.07 -6.56 9.22
CA GLU A 9 0.32 -7.00 9.17
C GLU A 9 1.03 -6.39 7.97
N HIS A 10 2.26 -5.91 8.20
CA HIS A 10 3.08 -5.32 7.16
C HIS A 10 3.28 -6.29 6.00
N GLU A 11 3.58 -7.57 6.31
CA GLU A 11 3.78 -8.60 5.28
C GLU A 11 2.57 -8.79 4.37
N HIS A 12 1.34 -8.66 4.88
CA HIS A 12 0.15 -8.78 4.04
C HIS A 12 0.01 -7.61 3.05
N LEU A 13 0.31 -6.38 3.50
CA LEU A 13 0.26 -5.20 2.63
C LEU A 13 1.38 -5.22 1.59
N ASP A 14 2.58 -5.64 2.00
CA ASP A 14 3.74 -5.82 1.11
C ASP A 14 3.49 -6.88 0.03
N ALA A 15 2.96 -8.05 0.43
CA ALA A 15 2.57 -9.09 -0.50
C ALA A 15 1.53 -8.58 -1.50
N GLY A 16 0.50 -7.87 -1.02
CA GLY A 16 -0.52 -7.28 -1.88
C GLY A 16 0.05 -6.32 -2.92
N LEU A 17 0.96 -5.43 -2.52
CA LEU A 17 1.64 -4.52 -3.44
C LEU A 17 2.50 -5.27 -4.46
N THR A 18 3.25 -6.28 -4.00
CA THR A 18 4.06 -7.15 -4.86
C THR A 18 3.21 -7.87 -5.90
N HIS A 19 2.04 -8.39 -5.51
CA HIS A 19 1.11 -9.04 -6.44
C HIS A 19 0.57 -8.07 -7.50
N ILE A 20 0.25 -6.84 -7.12
CA ILE A 20 -0.19 -5.80 -8.09
C ILE A 20 0.92 -5.51 -9.09
N GLN A 21 2.15 -5.32 -8.61
CA GLN A 21 3.32 -5.08 -9.46
C GLN A 21 3.54 -6.23 -10.44
N GLN A 22 3.53 -7.48 -9.96
CA GLN A 22 3.72 -8.66 -10.79
C GLN A 22 2.61 -8.82 -11.84
N ALA A 23 1.34 -8.62 -11.44
CA ALA A 23 0.21 -8.74 -12.35
C ALA A 23 0.23 -7.67 -13.46
N LEU A 24 0.68 -6.46 -13.12
CA LEU A 24 0.95 -5.39 -14.10
C LEU A 24 2.06 -5.79 -15.08
N ASP A 25 3.21 -6.20 -14.57
CA ASP A 25 4.39 -6.51 -15.40
C ASP A 25 4.12 -7.71 -16.33
N GLN A 26 3.25 -8.64 -15.91
CA GLN A 26 2.81 -9.79 -16.72
C GLN A 26 1.67 -9.46 -17.70
N GLY A 27 1.12 -8.25 -17.67
CA GLY A 27 -0.04 -7.87 -18.48
C GLY A 27 -1.36 -8.54 -18.05
N HIS A 28 -1.38 -9.17 -16.88
CA HIS A 28 -2.59 -9.79 -16.30
C HIS A 28 -3.52 -8.77 -15.63
N LEU A 29 -3.02 -7.55 -15.38
CA LEU A 29 -3.78 -6.46 -14.80
C LEU A 29 -3.74 -5.24 -15.73
N ALA A 30 -4.92 -4.75 -16.11
CA ALA A 30 -5.02 -3.51 -16.89
C ALA A 30 -4.53 -2.32 -16.06
N GLY A 31 -3.81 -1.38 -16.69
CA GLY A 31 -3.24 -0.22 -15.99
C GLY A 31 -4.27 0.61 -15.22
N GLY A 32 -5.50 0.75 -15.74
CA GLY A 32 -6.60 1.42 -15.03
C GLY A 32 -7.05 0.70 -13.76
N ALA A 33 -7.13 -0.64 -13.79
CA ALA A 33 -7.47 -1.44 -12.61
C ALA A 33 -6.36 -1.35 -11.56
N ALA A 34 -5.10 -1.40 -12.00
CA ALA A 34 -3.97 -1.24 -11.10
C ALA A 34 -3.92 0.14 -10.43
N ARG A 35 -4.21 1.22 -11.16
CA ARG A 35 -4.33 2.56 -10.56
C ARG A 35 -5.39 2.56 -9.46
N GLY A 36 -6.57 1.99 -9.70
CA GLY A 36 -7.63 1.91 -8.70
C GLY A 36 -7.20 1.16 -7.43
N LEU A 37 -6.55 0.02 -7.58
CA LEU A 37 -6.02 -0.76 -6.45
C LEU A 37 -4.95 0.02 -5.67
N LEU A 38 -4.03 0.66 -6.38
CA LEU A 38 -2.96 1.45 -5.75
C LEU A 38 -3.49 2.69 -5.03
N TYR A 39 -4.51 3.36 -5.58
CA TYR A 39 -5.20 4.45 -4.88
C TYR A 39 -5.79 3.97 -3.55
N GLY A 40 -6.53 2.86 -3.57
CA GLY A 40 -7.11 2.28 -2.36
C GLY A 40 -6.04 1.88 -1.33
N LEU A 41 -4.91 1.33 -1.79
CA LEU A 41 -3.78 1.01 -0.92
C LEU A 41 -3.16 2.27 -0.30
N THR A 42 -2.91 3.32 -1.09
CA THR A 42 -2.34 4.58 -0.58
C THR A 42 -3.29 5.31 0.36
N GLU A 43 -4.60 5.29 0.11
CA GLU A 43 -5.60 5.83 1.04
C GLU A 43 -5.57 5.08 2.38
N THR A 44 -5.55 3.74 2.33
CA THR A 44 -5.47 2.89 3.52
C THR A 44 -4.20 3.16 4.32
N LEU A 45 -3.05 3.20 3.66
CA LEU A 45 -1.77 3.53 4.30
C LEU A 45 -1.77 4.95 4.88
N GLY A 46 -2.41 5.91 4.21
CA GLY A 46 -2.55 7.28 4.70
C GLY A 46 -3.36 7.37 5.99
N VAL A 47 -4.47 6.62 6.08
CA VAL A 47 -5.28 6.50 7.31
C VAL A 47 -4.45 5.90 8.45
N LEU A 48 -3.67 4.85 8.17
CA LEU A 48 -2.83 4.18 9.18
C LEU A 48 -1.70 5.10 9.67
N LEU A 49 -0.96 5.73 8.76
CA LEU A 49 0.13 6.65 9.08
C LEU A 49 -0.35 7.92 9.80
N GLY A 50 -1.61 8.31 9.58
CA GLY A 50 -2.26 9.40 10.30
C GLY A 50 -2.66 9.08 11.74
N ASP A 51 -2.62 7.81 12.16
CA ASP A 51 -2.96 7.43 13.54
C ASP A 51 -1.84 7.81 14.51
N PRO A 52 -2.07 8.72 15.48
CA PRO A 52 -1.03 9.16 16.40
C PRO A 52 -0.59 8.06 17.38
N ALA A 53 -1.38 7.00 17.54
CA ALA A 53 -1.02 5.86 18.38
C ALA A 53 -0.27 4.75 17.62
N LEU A 54 0.02 4.94 16.33
CA LEU A 54 0.75 3.98 15.52
C LEU A 54 2.17 3.77 16.10
N PRO A 55 2.57 2.52 16.41
CA PRO A 55 3.93 2.20 16.82
C PRO A 55 4.97 2.57 15.74
N ASP A 56 6.13 3.09 16.15
CA ASP A 56 7.16 3.55 15.21
C ASP A 56 7.61 2.46 14.23
N GLN A 57 7.75 1.22 14.70
CA GLN A 57 8.15 0.10 13.84
C GLN A 57 7.11 -0.21 12.74
N LEU A 58 5.81 -0.02 13.01
CA LEU A 58 4.78 -0.14 11.99
C LEU A 58 4.72 1.09 11.08
N ARG A 59 4.97 2.28 11.65
CA ARG A 59 5.05 3.54 10.90
C ARG A 59 6.13 3.46 9.82
N ASP A 60 7.34 3.04 10.18
CA ASP A 60 8.45 2.93 9.23
C ASP A 60 8.12 1.95 8.09
N GLY A 61 7.54 0.79 8.42
CA GLY A 61 7.10 -0.20 7.43
C GLY A 61 6.02 0.35 6.49
N TYR A 62 4.96 0.95 7.04
CA TYR A 62 3.89 1.55 6.22
C TYR A 62 4.37 2.74 5.38
N GLN A 63 5.34 3.50 5.86
CA GLN A 63 5.94 4.59 5.10
C GLN A 63 6.74 4.06 3.90
N GLY A 64 7.49 2.95 4.08
CA GLY A 64 8.16 2.25 2.98
C GLY A 64 7.18 1.72 1.95
N LEU A 65 6.07 1.12 2.39
CA LEU A 65 5.01 0.66 1.50
C LEU A 65 4.33 1.81 0.74
N MET A 66 4.11 2.95 1.40
CA MET A 66 3.57 4.15 0.78
C MET A 66 4.49 4.67 -0.33
N ASP A 67 5.80 4.69 -0.08
CA ASP A 67 6.80 5.09 -1.09
C ASP A 67 6.77 4.17 -2.31
N ASN A 68 6.83 2.86 -2.09
CA ASN A 68 6.76 1.86 -3.16
C ASN A 68 5.45 1.95 -3.97
N ALA A 69 4.31 2.09 -3.29
CA ALA A 69 3.02 2.23 -3.95
C ALA A 69 2.95 3.50 -4.81
N ARG A 70 3.50 4.63 -4.31
CA ARG A 70 3.59 5.88 -5.07
C ARG A 70 4.53 5.76 -6.27
N ALA A 71 5.68 5.12 -6.11
CA ALA A 71 6.61 4.88 -7.22
C ALA A 71 5.93 4.08 -8.34
N LEU A 72 5.16 3.04 -8.00
CA LEU A 72 4.38 2.28 -8.98
C LEU A 72 3.27 3.11 -9.63
N GLN A 73 2.57 3.95 -8.87
CA GLN A 73 1.58 4.88 -9.45
C GLN A 73 2.22 5.86 -10.44
N GLN A 74 3.40 6.41 -10.14
CA GLN A 74 4.12 7.29 -11.07
C GLN A 74 4.45 6.57 -12.37
N ARG A 75 5.00 5.34 -12.29
CA ARG A 75 5.27 4.51 -13.47
C ARG A 75 4.03 4.31 -14.34
N LEU A 76 2.85 4.12 -13.75
CA LEU A 76 1.58 3.96 -14.48
C LEU A 76 1.02 5.25 -15.12
N ASN A 77 1.52 6.41 -14.71
CA ASN A 77 1.11 7.72 -15.21
C ASN A 77 2.09 8.26 -16.27
N GLU A 78 3.31 7.73 -16.33
CA GLU A 78 4.32 8.06 -17.35
C GLU A 78 4.12 7.29 -18.68
N HIS A 79 3.16 6.35 -18.72
CA HIS A 79 2.75 5.55 -19.88
C HIS A 79 1.32 5.87 -20.32
#